data_AF-A0A8J6LJS4-F1
#
_entry.id   AF-A0A8J6LJS4-F1
#
_cell.length_a   1.000
_cell.length_b   1.000
_cell.length_c   1.000
_cell.angle_alpha   90.00
_cell.angle_beta   90.00
_cell.angle_gamma   90.00
#
_symmetry.space_group_name_H-M   'P 1'
#
loop_
_entity.id
_entity.type
_entity.pdbx_description
1 polymer ?
#
loop_
_entity_poly.entity_id
_entity_poly.type
_entity_poly.pdbx_seq_one_letter_code
_entity_poly.pdbx_strand_id
1 'polypeptide(L)'
;MSSEPIDPHIPAAPKGMTPEDVEKRSDLARHLLPGALPADAETVRRMARENGAPDDILNELSALPKGTYATVSDIWQALGHGVEKSPDGPHES
;
A
#
# COMPACT_ATOMS: atom_id res chain seq x y z
N MET A 1 0.91 -1.00 39.66
CA MET A 1 -0.21 -0.98 38.69
C MET A 1 0.27 -0.28 37.44
N SER A 2 0.18 -1.01 36.33
CA SER A 2 0.27 -0.60 34.92
C SER A 2 1.36 0.39 34.50
N SER A 3 2.49 -0.16 34.04
CA SER A 3 3.16 0.42 32.88
C SER A 3 2.55 -0.27 31.66
N GLU A 4 1.47 0.30 31.14
CA GLU A 4 0.88 -0.10 29.88
C GLU A 4 1.85 0.35 28.77
N PRO A 5 2.47 -0.54 27.99
CA PRO A 5 3.21 -0.12 26.82
C PRO A 5 2.20 0.50 25.85
N ILE A 6 2.39 1.77 25.57
CA ILE A 6 1.82 2.47 24.42
C ILE A 6 1.96 1.56 23.18
N ASP A 7 0.84 1.03 22.69
CA ASP A 7 0.70 0.57 21.32
C ASP A 7 0.21 1.75 20.48
N PRO A 8 1.08 2.57 19.88
CA PRO A 8 0.69 3.33 18.74
C PRO A 8 1.18 2.51 17.55
N HIS A 9 0.33 1.61 17.06
CA HIS A 9 0.41 1.19 15.66
C HIS A 9 0.04 2.43 14.81
N ILE A 10 0.84 3.49 14.91
CA ILE A 10 0.88 4.54 13.91
C ILE A 10 1.44 3.80 12.70
N PRO A 11 0.69 3.65 11.60
CA PRO A 11 1.37 3.40 10.35
C PRO A 11 2.23 4.63 10.13
N ALA A 12 3.51 4.54 10.52
CA ALA A 12 4.49 5.54 10.19
C ALA A 12 4.46 5.62 8.67
N ALA A 13 3.82 6.66 8.13
CA ALA A 13 3.98 6.97 6.73
C ALA A 13 5.49 7.01 6.49
N PRO A 14 6.03 6.17 5.59
CA PRO A 14 7.47 6.08 5.41
C PRO A 14 8.00 7.48 5.09
N LYS A 15 9.08 7.87 5.77
CA LYS A 15 9.81 9.10 5.46
C LYS A 15 10.39 8.91 4.06
N GLY A 16 9.70 9.43 3.03
CA GLY A 16 10.02 9.16 1.62
C GLY A 16 8.83 9.27 0.67
N MET A 17 7.58 9.30 1.18
CA MET A 17 6.40 9.55 0.34
C MET A 17 6.39 11.01 -0.14
N THR A 18 6.66 11.23 -1.42
CA THR A 18 6.50 12.52 -2.08
C THR A 18 5.01 12.89 -2.12
N PRO A 19 4.64 14.19 -2.18
CA PRO A 19 3.24 14.60 -2.28
C PRO A 19 2.50 13.95 -3.46
N GLU A 20 3.19 13.74 -4.59
CA GLU A 20 2.67 13.00 -5.75
C GLU A 20 2.33 11.52 -5.43
N ASP A 21 3.10 10.88 -4.55
CA ASP A 21 2.88 9.49 -4.14
C ASP A 21 1.66 9.39 -3.22
N VAL A 22 1.46 10.40 -2.37
CA VAL A 22 0.25 10.54 -1.55
C VAL A 22 -0.99 10.74 -2.43
N GLU A 23 -0.92 11.61 -3.44
CA GLU A 23 -2.04 11.85 -4.37
C GLU A 23 -2.42 10.58 -5.14
N LYS A 24 -1.46 9.85 -5.69
CA LYS A 24 -1.71 8.59 -6.41
C LYS A 24 -2.27 7.51 -5.48
N ARG A 25 -1.74 7.39 -4.26
CA ARG A 25 -2.29 6.47 -3.26
C ARG A 25 -3.73 6.82 -2.91
N SER A 26 -4.05 8.11 -2.78
CA SER A 26 -5.41 8.58 -2.52
C SER A 26 -6.37 8.28 -3.66
N ASP A 27 -5.91 8.38 -4.91
CA ASP A 27 -6.66 7.98 -6.09
C ASP A 27 -6.96 6.46 -6.07
N LEU A 28 -5.92 5.64 -5.86
CA LEU A 28 -6.06 4.19 -5.70
C LEU A 28 -7.03 3.84 -4.54
N ALA A 29 -6.87 4.50 -3.39
CA ALA A 29 -7.71 4.28 -2.21
C ALA A 29 -9.18 4.61 -2.43
N ARG A 30 -9.51 5.41 -3.44
CA ARG A 30 -10.90 5.76 -3.79
C ARG A 30 -11.59 4.66 -4.60
N HIS A 31 -10.83 3.89 -5.35
CA HIS A 31 -11.31 2.73 -6.11
C HIS A 31 -11.29 1.45 -5.28
N LEU A 32 -10.47 1.42 -4.23
CA LEU A 32 -10.50 0.37 -3.23
C LEU A 32 -11.52 0.69 -2.15
N LEU A 33 -12.16 -0.34 -1.60
CA LEU A 33 -13.11 -0.20 -0.50
C LEU A 33 -12.35 -0.44 0.82
N PRO A 34 -11.89 0.60 1.55
CA PRO A 34 -11.14 0.40 2.79
C PRO A 34 -11.95 -0.36 3.86
N GLY A 35 -13.28 -0.29 3.81
CA GLY A 35 -14.18 -1.07 4.68
C GLY A 35 -14.35 -2.54 4.28
N ALA A 36 -13.83 -2.96 3.12
CA ALA A 36 -13.87 -4.34 2.66
C ALA A 36 -12.53 -5.07 2.89
N LEU A 37 -11.55 -4.41 3.51
CA LEU A 37 -10.30 -5.00 3.94
C LEU A 37 -10.43 -5.58 5.36
N PRO A 38 -9.71 -6.66 5.71
CA PRO A 38 -8.65 -7.33 4.94
C PRO A 38 -9.16 -8.17 3.76
N ALA A 39 -8.43 -8.17 2.65
CA ALA A 39 -8.80 -8.93 1.44
C ALA A 39 -7.59 -9.47 0.68
N ASP A 40 -7.77 -10.58 -0.03
CA ASP A 40 -6.73 -11.18 -0.86
C ASP A 40 -6.49 -10.39 -2.15
N ALA A 41 -5.31 -10.54 -2.76
CA ALA A 41 -4.95 -9.91 -4.04
C ALA A 41 -6.05 -10.03 -5.12
N GLU A 42 -6.69 -11.20 -5.22
CA GLU A 42 -7.76 -11.45 -6.18
C GLU A 42 -9.03 -10.66 -5.85
N THR A 43 -9.41 -10.63 -4.57
CA THR A 43 -10.55 -9.85 -4.06
C THR A 43 -10.31 -8.37 -4.26
N VAL A 44 -9.10 -7.87 -4.00
CA VAL A 44 -8.68 -6.47 -4.25
C VAL A 44 -8.86 -6.10 -5.72
N ARG A 45 -8.35 -6.92 -6.65
CA ARG A 45 -8.52 -6.72 -8.10
C ARG A 45 -9.98 -6.70 -8.51
N ARG A 46 -10.78 -7.64 -7.96
CA ARG A 46 -12.21 -7.73 -8.25
C ARG A 46 -12.95 -6.49 -7.75
N MET A 47 -12.69 -6.05 -6.52
CA MET A 47 -13.29 -4.84 -5.95
C MET A 47 -12.94 -3.60 -6.78
N ALA A 48 -11.67 -3.43 -7.14
CA ALA A 48 -11.24 -2.31 -7.98
C ALA A 48 -12.02 -2.31 -9.32
N ARG A 49 -12.12 -3.47 -9.96
CA ARG A 49 -12.89 -3.62 -11.21
C ARG A 49 -14.39 -3.32 -11.02
N GLU A 50 -14.99 -3.81 -9.95
CA GLU A 50 -16.42 -3.55 -9.64
C GLU A 50 -16.69 -2.07 -9.31
N ASN A 51 -15.70 -1.35 -8.78
CA ASN A 51 -15.76 0.10 -8.54
C ASN A 51 -15.40 0.94 -9.78
N GLY A 52 -15.16 0.31 -10.94
CA GLY A 52 -14.81 1.02 -12.17
C GLY A 52 -13.41 1.63 -12.15
N ALA A 53 -12.45 0.97 -11.49
CA ALA A 53 -11.05 1.35 -11.58
C ALA A 53 -10.56 1.30 -13.04
N PRO A 54 -9.73 2.26 -13.46
CA PRO A 54 -9.14 2.27 -14.79
C PRO A 54 -8.20 1.08 -15.00
N ASP A 55 -7.96 0.72 -16.27
CA ASP A 55 -7.12 -0.42 -16.64
C ASP A 55 -5.67 -0.30 -16.13
N ASP A 56 -5.16 0.93 -15.96
CA ASP A 56 -3.82 1.20 -15.41
C ASP A 56 -3.72 0.71 -13.96
N ILE A 57 -4.69 1.07 -13.12
CA ILE A 57 -4.84 0.60 -11.74
C ILE A 57 -4.99 -0.93 -11.70
N LEU A 58 -5.82 -1.51 -12.58
CA LEU A 58 -6.02 -2.96 -12.62
C LEU A 58 -4.73 -3.71 -13.02
N ASN A 59 -3.95 -3.12 -13.93
CA ASN A 59 -2.65 -3.65 -14.34
C ASN A 59 -1.63 -3.58 -13.20
N GLU A 60 -1.58 -2.50 -12.44
CA GLU A 60 -0.76 -2.39 -11.23
C GLU A 60 -1.17 -3.46 -10.20
N LEU A 61 -2.46 -3.54 -9.86
CA LEU A 61 -2.98 -4.57 -8.95
C LEU A 61 -2.69 -5.99 -9.46
N SER A 62 -2.49 -6.18 -10.77
CA SER A 62 -2.07 -7.45 -11.36
C SER A 62 -0.66 -7.88 -10.97
N ALA A 63 0.22 -6.93 -10.62
CA ALA A 63 1.57 -7.18 -10.13
C ALA A 63 1.61 -7.56 -8.64
N LEU A 64 0.51 -7.39 -7.89
CA LEU A 64 0.47 -7.73 -6.47
C LEU A 64 0.80 -9.22 -6.24
N PRO A 65 1.68 -9.53 -5.27
CA PRO A 65 1.91 -10.89 -4.86
C PRO A 65 0.66 -11.51 -4.24
N LYS A 66 0.59 -12.84 -4.24
CA LYS A 66 -0.46 -13.56 -3.54
C LYS A 66 -0.30 -13.35 -2.04
N GLY A 67 -1.33 -12.83 -1.41
CA GLY A 67 -1.34 -12.49 0.01
C GLY A 67 -2.63 -11.79 0.39
N THR A 68 -2.81 -11.60 1.68
CA THR A 68 -3.94 -10.87 2.26
C THR A 68 -3.45 -9.50 2.70
N TYR A 69 -4.12 -8.47 2.20
CA TYR A 69 -3.77 -7.08 2.46
C TYR A 69 -4.73 -6.48 3.46
N ALA A 70 -4.20 -5.95 4.56
CA ALA A 70 -5.02 -5.38 5.63
C ALA A 70 -5.45 -3.94 5.35
N THR A 71 -4.66 -3.18 4.57
CA THR A 71 -4.91 -1.76 4.30
C THR A 71 -4.49 -1.39 2.88
N VAL A 72 -4.99 -0.24 2.38
CA VAL A 72 -4.56 0.30 1.09
C VAL A 72 -3.07 0.64 1.07
N SER A 73 -2.50 1.07 2.20
CA SER A 73 -1.07 1.33 2.32
C SER A 73 -0.24 0.06 2.12
N ASP A 74 -0.72 -1.08 2.60
CA ASP A 74 -0.09 -2.39 2.42
C ASP A 74 -0.06 -2.79 0.94
N ILE A 75 -1.17 -2.55 0.24
CA ILE A 75 -1.28 -2.75 -1.22
C ILE A 75 -0.30 -1.84 -1.96
N TRP A 76 -0.27 -0.54 -1.63
CA TRP A 76 0.62 0.45 -2.24
C TRP A 76 2.10 0.07 -2.09
N GLN A 77 2.49 -0.33 -0.88
CA GLN A 77 3.86 -0.77 -0.60
C GLN A 77 4.21 -2.07 -1.34
N ALA A 78 3.26 -3.00 -1.45
CA ALA A 78 3.46 -4.25 -2.18
C ALA A 78 3.60 -4.07 -3.70
N LEU A 79 3.04 -2.99 -4.26
CA LEU A 79 3.27 -2.57 -5.65
C LEU A 79 4.67 -1.96 -5.86
N GLY A 80 5.43 -1.71 -4.80
CA GLY A 80 6.76 -1.12 -4.88
C GLY A 80 6.75 0.41 -4.99
N HIS A 81 5.59 1.05 -4.80
CA HIS A 81 5.50 2.50 -4.65
C HIS A 81 5.78 2.87 -3.18
N GLY A 82 6.78 3.72 -2.96
CA GLY A 82 7.20 4.15 -1.62
C GLY A 82 8.35 3.38 -0.98
N VAL A 83 9.00 2.46 -1.71
CA VAL A 83 10.32 1.93 -1.29
C VAL A 83 11.34 2.42 -2.31
N GLU A 84 12.02 3.51 -1.96
CA GLU A 84 13.37 3.70 -2.46
C GLU A 84 14.09 2.35 -2.32
N LYS A 85 14.40 1.69 -3.44
CA LYS A 85 15.58 0.83 -3.41
C LYS A 85 16.67 1.79 -2.96
N SER A 86 17.21 1.61 -1.76
CA SER A 86 18.50 2.17 -1.43
C SER A 86 19.52 1.29 -2.19
N PRO A 87 20.11 1.72 -3.32
CA PRO A 87 21.40 1.17 -3.70
C PRO A 87 22.45 1.90 -2.85
N ASP A 88 22.59 1.55 -1.57
CA ASP A 88 23.81 1.91 -0.84
C ASP A 88 24.14 0.84 0.18
N GLY A 89 24.67 -0.27 -0.33
CA GLY A 89 25.70 -1.00 0.41
C GLY A 89 26.94 -0.11 0.54
N PRO A 90 27.80 -0.33 1.54
CA PRO A 90 28.79 0.65 1.97
C PRO A 90 29.76 1.01 0.85
N HIS A 91 29.76 2.27 0.42
CA HIS A 91 30.89 2.86 -0.30
C HIS A 91 32.02 3.15 0.68
N GLU A 92 32.89 2.17 0.92
CA GLU A 92 34.23 2.38 1.49
C GLU A 92 35.27 2.06 0.41
N SER A 93 35.97 3.10 -0.07
CA SER A 93 37.22 3.00 -0.83
C SER A 93 38.00 4.31 -0.71
#